data_AF-A0A257W3A1-F1
#
_entry.id   AF-A0A257W3A1-F1
#
_cell.length_a   1.000
_cell.length_b   1.000
_cell.length_c   1.000
_cell.angle_alpha   90.00
_cell.angle_beta   90.00
_cell.angle_gamma   90.00
#
_symmetry.space_group_name_H-M   'P 1'
#
loop_
_entity.id
_entity.type
_entity.pdbx_description
1 polymer ?
#
loop_
_entity_poly.entity_id
_entity_poly.type
_entity_poly.pdbx_seq_one_letter_code
_entity_poly.pdbx_strand_id
1 'polypeptide(L)'
;MPPAKLIATVDAGLRDHAGKRRAGMLCFPNGKLRIRDFVPSDDDLQRVAARALRDYGHKGAALTADGVTFEIRLKAINANLCAHSWGFWGIGSNRSELSGKATITFAWSLTRPQRPREATSDVLLEMRRDDAATPVEIMEMAVQRMLDTVIAGEAATAG
;
A
#
# COMPACT_ATOMS: atom_id res chain seq x y z
N MET A 1 22.74 -19.45 -8.72
CA MET A 1 21.80 -18.97 -7.69
C MET A 1 20.60 -18.38 -8.41
N PRO A 2 19.36 -18.65 -7.97
CA PRO A 2 18.19 -18.02 -8.59
C PRO A 2 18.22 -16.49 -8.36
N PRO A 3 17.82 -15.68 -9.35
CA PRO A 3 17.79 -14.23 -9.20
C PRO A 3 16.78 -13.83 -8.12
N ALA A 4 17.02 -12.67 -7.51
CA ALA A 4 16.05 -12.06 -6.60
C ALA A 4 14.69 -11.91 -7.26
N LYS A 5 13.62 -12.20 -6.51
CA LYS A 5 12.26 -12.15 -7.05
C LYS A 5 11.32 -11.39 -6.12
N LEU A 6 10.80 -10.26 -6.60
CA LEU A 6 9.67 -9.57 -6.00
C LEU A 6 8.38 -10.05 -6.66
N ILE A 7 7.45 -10.56 -5.86
CA ILE A 7 6.12 -10.95 -6.29
C ILE A 7 5.12 -10.10 -5.51
N ALA A 8 4.26 -9.37 -6.20
CA ALA A 8 3.20 -8.62 -5.54
C ALA A 8 1.86 -8.97 -6.20
N THR A 9 0.90 -9.41 -5.39
CA THR A 9 -0.40 -9.87 -5.89
C THR A 9 -1.54 -9.29 -5.06
N VAL A 10 -2.65 -9.00 -5.72
CA VAL A 10 -3.93 -8.68 -5.09
C VAL A 10 -4.68 -9.99 -4.89
N ASP A 11 -5.05 -10.32 -3.64
CA ASP A 11 -5.80 -11.55 -3.38
C ASP A 11 -7.11 -11.58 -4.18
N ALA A 12 -7.35 -12.68 -4.91
CA ALA A 12 -8.50 -12.84 -5.81
C ALA A 12 -9.88 -12.68 -5.12
N GLY A 13 -9.94 -12.81 -3.79
CA GLY A 13 -11.16 -12.66 -2.98
C GLY A 13 -11.45 -11.23 -2.54
N LEU A 14 -10.63 -10.24 -2.94
CA LEU A 14 -10.82 -8.84 -2.61
C LEU A 14 -12.05 -8.28 -3.32
N ARG A 15 -13.19 -8.41 -2.63
CA ARG A 15 -14.46 -7.79 -3.02
C ARG A 15 -14.20 -6.32 -3.31
N ASP A 16 -14.80 -5.81 -4.38
CA ASP A 16 -14.79 -4.44 -4.95
C ASP A 16 -14.94 -3.24 -3.98
N HIS A 17 -14.81 -3.40 -2.67
CA HIS A 17 -15.08 -2.43 -1.63
C HIS A 17 -13.87 -2.28 -0.72
N ALA A 18 -13.12 -1.21 -0.97
CA ALA A 18 -12.09 -0.68 -0.06
C ALA A 18 -12.71 0.15 1.06
N GLY A 19 -13.98 0.56 0.97
CA GLY A 19 -14.69 1.32 2.01
C GLY A 19 -15.63 2.38 1.45
N LYS A 20 -16.04 3.35 2.27
CA LYS A 20 -16.96 4.42 1.86
C LYS A 20 -16.16 5.65 1.43
N ARG A 21 -16.49 6.21 0.26
CA ARG A 21 -16.00 7.52 -0.19
C ARG A 21 -16.96 8.60 0.31
N ARG A 22 -16.44 9.58 1.04
CA ARG A 22 -17.19 10.79 1.42
C ARG A 22 -16.74 11.94 0.54
N ALA A 23 -17.63 12.85 0.13
CA ALA A 23 -17.27 13.97 -0.75
C ALA A 23 -17.94 15.28 -0.30
N GLY A 24 -17.30 16.42 -0.59
CA GLY A 24 -17.80 17.77 -0.29
C GLY A 24 -17.29 18.38 1.01
N MET A 25 -17.62 19.65 1.25
CA MET A 25 -17.16 20.48 2.39
C MET A 25 -17.51 19.90 3.78
N LEU A 26 -18.45 18.95 3.82
CA LEU A 26 -18.96 18.26 5.02
C LEU A 26 -18.77 16.74 4.98
N CYS A 27 -18.01 16.20 4.01
CA CYS A 27 -17.77 14.75 3.89
C CYS A 27 -19.08 13.91 3.92
N PHE A 28 -20.11 14.29 3.16
CA PHE A 28 -21.31 13.47 3.08
C PHE A 28 -21.05 12.20 2.25
N PRO A 29 -21.60 11.03 2.64
CA PRO A 29 -21.27 9.74 2.04
C PRO A 29 -21.91 9.60 0.66
N ASN A 30 -21.20 9.98 -0.41
CA ASN A 30 -21.62 9.77 -1.79
C ASN A 30 -20.50 9.06 -2.57
N GLY A 31 -20.39 7.74 -2.36
CA GLY A 31 -19.55 6.85 -3.17
C GLY A 31 -19.01 5.63 -2.41
N LYS A 32 -18.62 4.59 -3.14
CA LYS A 32 -17.85 3.44 -2.62
C LYS A 32 -16.44 3.53 -3.18
N LEU A 33 -15.43 3.47 -2.29
CA LEU A 33 -14.06 3.24 -2.73
C LEU A 33 -13.91 1.77 -3.05
N ARG A 34 -13.25 1.49 -4.17
CA ARG A 34 -12.92 0.15 -4.61
C ARG A 34 -11.42 -0.05 -4.49
N ILE A 35 -11.01 -1.30 -4.33
CA ILE A 35 -9.59 -1.64 -4.23
C ILE A 35 -8.85 -1.26 -5.52
N ARG A 36 -9.51 -1.45 -6.67
CA ARG A 36 -9.02 -0.98 -7.97
C ARG A 36 -8.79 0.54 -8.06
N ASP A 37 -9.40 1.33 -7.17
CA ASP A 37 -9.15 2.78 -7.13
C ASP A 37 -7.76 3.08 -6.55
N PHE A 38 -7.21 2.17 -5.72
CA PHE A 38 -5.86 2.24 -5.18
C PHE A 38 -4.86 1.49 -6.07
N VAL A 39 -5.23 0.27 -6.49
CA VAL A 39 -4.37 -0.64 -7.25
C VAL A 39 -5.23 -1.43 -8.24
N PRO A 40 -5.25 -1.05 -9.52
CA PRO A 40 -6.11 -1.68 -10.52
C PRO A 40 -5.77 -3.14 -10.85
N SER A 41 -4.51 -3.54 -10.68
CA SER A 41 -3.99 -4.85 -11.08
C SER A 41 -2.77 -5.28 -10.27
N ASP A 42 -2.40 -6.56 -10.37
CA ASP A 42 -1.16 -7.08 -9.78
C ASP A 42 0.08 -6.33 -10.31
N ASP A 43 0.10 -5.97 -11.59
CA ASP A 43 1.18 -5.19 -12.19
C ASP A 43 1.31 -3.80 -11.56
N ASP A 44 0.19 -3.16 -11.21
CA ASP A 44 0.20 -1.88 -10.49
C ASP A 44 0.74 -2.04 -9.07
N LEU A 45 0.34 -3.12 -8.37
CA LEU A 45 0.87 -3.41 -7.04
C LEU A 45 2.37 -3.66 -7.08
N GLN A 46 2.83 -4.39 -8.09
CA GLN A 46 4.24 -4.70 -8.28
C GLN A 46 5.04 -3.45 -8.61
N ARG A 47 4.51 -2.52 -9.41
CA ARG A 47 5.12 -1.21 -9.65
C ARG A 47 5.24 -0.38 -8.37
N VAL A 48 4.16 -0.32 -7.58
CA VAL A 48 4.14 0.41 -6.29
C VAL A 48 5.15 -0.21 -5.31
N ALA A 49 5.15 -1.53 -5.17
CA ALA A 49 6.08 -2.24 -4.30
C ALA A 49 7.55 -2.08 -4.74
N ALA A 50 7.83 -2.19 -6.03
CA ALA A 50 9.17 -2.01 -6.57
C ALA A 50 9.67 -0.57 -6.37
N ARG A 51 8.80 0.43 -6.55
CA ARG A 51 9.13 1.83 -6.24
C ARG A 51 9.41 2.00 -4.75
N ALA A 52 8.51 1.53 -3.88
CA ALA A 52 8.68 1.65 -2.44
C ALA A 52 10.00 1.01 -1.96
N LEU A 53 10.34 -0.18 -2.46
CA LEU A 53 11.61 -0.84 -2.15
C LEU A 53 12.83 -0.06 -2.66
N ARG A 54 12.74 0.55 -3.84
CA ARG A 54 13.82 1.39 -4.39
C ARG A 54 14.03 2.65 -3.54
N ASP A 55 12.95 3.31 -3.17
CA ASP A 55 12.97 4.52 -2.33
C ASP A 55 13.52 4.20 -0.93
N TYR A 56 13.36 2.95 -0.49
CA TYR A 56 13.92 2.41 0.75
C TYR A 56 15.45 2.15 0.68
N GLY A 57 16.07 2.33 -0.48
CA GLY A 57 17.52 2.30 -0.67
C GLY A 57 18.17 0.95 -0.34
N HIS A 58 19.32 0.99 0.36
CA HIS A 58 20.11 -0.21 0.69
C HIS A 58 19.32 -1.27 1.49
N LYS A 59 18.37 -0.84 2.31
CA LYS A 59 17.52 -1.75 3.08
C LYS A 59 16.51 -2.50 2.19
N GLY A 60 15.97 -1.83 1.17
CA GLY A 60 15.12 -2.48 0.15
C GLY A 60 15.92 -3.41 -0.76
N ALA A 61 17.17 -3.07 -1.07
CA ALA A 61 18.07 -3.93 -1.83
C ALA A 61 18.35 -5.27 -1.12
N ALA A 62 18.42 -5.29 0.22
CA ALA A 62 18.59 -6.52 0.99
C ALA A 62 17.38 -7.48 0.90
N LEU A 63 16.17 -6.93 0.71
CA LEU A 63 14.95 -7.71 0.50
C LEU A 63 14.82 -8.24 -0.94
N THR A 64 15.68 -7.77 -1.83
CA THR A 64 15.73 -8.13 -3.25
C THR A 64 17.13 -8.56 -3.67
N ALA A 65 17.89 -9.16 -2.74
CA ALA A 65 19.21 -9.73 -3.01
C ALA A 65 19.09 -11.12 -3.66
N ASP A 66 20.16 -11.57 -4.33
CA ASP A 66 20.17 -12.88 -5.00
C ASP A 66 19.82 -14.02 -4.04
N GLY A 67 18.96 -14.94 -4.51
CA GLY A 67 18.42 -16.02 -3.69
C GLY A 67 17.34 -15.62 -2.67
N VAL A 68 16.90 -14.36 -2.65
CA VAL A 68 15.78 -13.88 -1.84
C VAL A 68 14.53 -13.77 -2.69
N THR A 69 13.43 -14.36 -2.22
CA THR A 69 12.10 -14.12 -2.77
C THR A 69 11.27 -13.37 -1.75
N PHE A 70 10.76 -12.20 -2.13
CA PHE A 70 9.86 -11.40 -1.31
C PHE A 70 8.50 -11.32 -1.99
N GLU A 71 7.48 -11.83 -1.31
CA GLU A 71 6.10 -11.83 -1.77
C GLU A 71 5.26 -10.89 -0.91
N ILE A 72 4.45 -10.05 -1.54
CA ILE A 72 3.49 -9.17 -0.91
C ILE A 72 2.12 -9.50 -1.46
N ARG A 73 1.17 -9.83 -0.59
CA ARG A 73 -0.23 -10.06 -0.93
C ARG A 73 -1.09 -9.01 -0.27
N LEU A 74 -1.78 -8.20 -1.07
CA LEU A 74 -2.80 -7.29 -0.54
C LEU A 74 -4.01 -8.13 -0.13
N LYS A 75 -4.40 -8.08 1.15
CA LYS A 75 -5.46 -8.91 1.75
C LYS A 75 -6.74 -8.16 2.03
N ALA A 76 -6.67 -6.88 2.40
CA ALA A 76 -7.83 -6.05 2.67
C ALA A 76 -7.48 -4.56 2.61
N ILE A 77 -8.46 -3.75 2.25
CA ILE A 77 -8.44 -2.30 2.45
C ILE A 77 -9.75 -1.91 3.15
N ASN A 78 -9.63 -1.21 4.27
CA ASN A 78 -10.75 -0.59 4.96
C ASN A 78 -10.49 0.91 5.11
N ALA A 79 -11.12 1.70 4.25
CA ALA A 79 -10.90 3.11 4.06
C ALA A 79 -12.17 3.90 4.38
N ASN A 80 -12.03 4.88 5.28
CA ASN A 80 -13.01 5.92 5.54
C ASN A 80 -12.37 7.25 5.16
N LEU A 81 -12.42 7.56 3.86
CA LEU A 81 -11.72 8.70 3.27
C LEU A 81 -12.70 9.72 2.69
N CYS A 82 -12.34 10.98 2.86
CA CYS A 82 -13.00 12.14 2.29
C CYS A 82 -12.23 12.63 1.07
N ALA A 83 -12.91 12.77 -0.07
CA ALA A 83 -12.39 13.43 -1.24
C ALA A 83 -12.47 14.95 -1.09
N HIS A 84 -11.31 15.60 -1.20
CA HIS A 84 -11.20 17.04 -1.38
C HIS A 84 -11.08 17.33 -2.87
N SER A 85 -12.05 18.04 -3.42
CA SER A 85 -11.95 18.59 -4.77
C SER A 85 -11.42 20.02 -4.67
N TRP A 86 -10.23 20.28 -5.21
CA TRP A 86 -9.68 21.64 -5.36
C TRP A 86 -10.27 22.39 -6.56
N GLY A 87 -11.31 21.88 -7.21
CA GLY A 87 -11.91 22.46 -8.42
C GLY A 87 -13.28 23.09 -8.18
N PHE A 88 -13.33 24.33 -7.68
CA PHE A 88 -14.56 25.14 -7.75
C PHE A 88 -14.69 25.90 -9.09
N TRP A 89 -13.69 25.83 -9.98
CA TRP A 89 -13.67 26.63 -11.22
C TRP A 89 -13.13 25.91 -12.48
N GLY A 90 -13.46 24.63 -12.67
CA GLY A 90 -13.39 23.98 -14.00
C GLY A 90 -12.03 23.92 -14.72
N ILE A 91 -10.93 24.30 -14.07
CA ILE A 91 -9.58 24.23 -14.61
C ILE A 91 -8.66 23.73 -13.50
N GLY A 92 -8.18 22.49 -13.61
CA GLY A 92 -7.05 22.00 -12.80
C GLY A 92 -7.28 20.71 -12.04
N SER A 93 -6.84 19.60 -12.64
CA SER A 93 -6.58 18.28 -12.07
C SER A 93 -7.78 17.44 -11.61
N ASN A 94 -8.04 16.35 -12.33
CA ASN A 94 -8.94 15.25 -11.92
C ASN A 94 -8.39 14.42 -10.73
N ARG A 95 -7.45 14.93 -9.93
CA ARG A 95 -6.88 14.22 -8.78
C ARG A 95 -7.70 14.56 -7.55
N SER A 96 -8.59 13.63 -7.17
CA SER A 96 -9.30 13.70 -5.89
C SER A 96 -8.34 13.25 -4.79
N GLU A 97 -7.72 14.21 -4.10
CA GLU A 97 -6.94 13.95 -2.89
C GLU A 97 -7.87 13.47 -1.78
N LEU A 98 -7.43 12.47 -1.04
CA LEU A 98 -8.20 11.78 -0.02
C LEU A 98 -7.57 12.02 1.36
N SER A 99 -8.37 12.45 2.33
CA SER A 99 -7.97 12.52 3.75
C SER A 99 -8.84 11.61 4.61
N GLY A 100 -8.37 11.20 5.78
CA GLY A 100 -9.13 10.36 6.70
C GLY A 100 -8.32 9.16 7.16
N LYS A 101 -8.99 8.04 7.43
CA LYS A 101 -8.34 6.83 7.94
C LYS A 101 -8.44 5.68 6.95
N ALA A 102 -7.35 4.97 6.74
CA ALA A 102 -7.32 3.73 5.98
C ALA A 102 -6.51 2.68 6.74
N THR A 103 -7.07 1.49 6.89
CA THR A 103 -6.36 0.30 7.35
C THR A 103 -6.16 -0.62 6.16
N ILE A 104 -4.91 -0.96 5.86
CA ILE A 104 -4.54 -1.82 4.74
C ILE A 104 -3.81 -3.04 5.30
N THR A 105 -4.34 -4.22 5.00
CA THR A 105 -3.78 -5.49 5.47
C THR A 105 -2.96 -6.11 4.35
N PHE A 106 -1.71 -6.40 4.64
CA PHE A 106 -0.81 -7.14 3.77
C PHE A 106 -0.43 -8.46 4.42
N ALA A 107 -0.48 -9.56 3.67
CA ALA A 107 0.30 -10.74 4.01
C ALA A 107 1.61 -10.67 3.22
N TRP A 108 2.73 -11.02 3.84
CA TRP A 108 4.02 -11.05 3.17
C TRP A 108 4.80 -12.31 3.51
N SER A 109 5.56 -12.80 2.54
CA SER A 109 6.51 -13.89 2.72
C SER A 109 7.89 -13.44 2.28
N LEU A 110 8.89 -13.77 3.08
CA LEU A 110 10.29 -13.53 2.79
C LEU A 110 10.99 -14.88 2.86
N THR A 111 11.32 -15.43 1.69
CA THR A 111 12.03 -16.69 1.57
C THR A 111 13.51 -16.42 1.34
N ARG A 112 14.32 -16.75 2.33
CA ARG A 112 15.79 -16.83 2.23
C ARG A 112 16.24 -18.28 2.36
N PRO A 113 17.43 -18.67 1.86
CA PRO A 113 17.90 -20.05 1.87
C PRO A 113 17.91 -20.75 3.24
N GLN A 114 17.89 -20.00 4.35
CA GLN A 114 17.98 -20.53 5.71
C GLN A 114 16.87 -20.09 6.67
N ARG A 115 16.03 -19.13 6.29
CA ARG A 115 14.96 -18.59 7.15
C ARG A 115 13.78 -18.10 6.30
N PRO A 116 12.82 -18.97 5.96
CA PRO A 116 11.54 -18.51 5.46
C PRO A 116 10.77 -17.84 6.59
N ARG A 117 10.16 -16.69 6.29
CA ARG A 117 9.33 -15.94 7.23
C ARG A 117 8.07 -15.50 6.54
N GLU A 118 6.95 -15.63 7.23
CA GLU A 118 5.66 -15.13 6.76
C GLU A 118 5.00 -14.39 7.90
N ALA A 119 4.33 -13.28 7.57
CA ALA A 119 3.49 -12.60 8.52
C ALA A 119 2.36 -11.85 7.82
N THR A 120 1.41 -11.39 8.63
CA THR A 120 0.40 -10.42 8.21
C THR A 120 0.63 -9.12 8.96
N SER A 121 0.51 -8.00 8.28
CA SER A 121 0.73 -6.67 8.81
C SER A 121 -0.45 -5.77 8.45
N ASP A 122 -1.09 -5.23 9.49
CA ASP A 122 -2.11 -4.21 9.37
C ASP A 122 -1.46 -2.83 9.43
N VAL A 123 -1.54 -2.08 8.34
CA VAL A 123 -1.01 -0.74 8.23
C VAL A 123 -2.14 0.26 8.42
N LEU A 124 -2.11 1.00 9.52
CA LEU A 124 -3.00 2.14 9.74
C LEU A 124 -2.36 3.40 9.15
N LEU A 125 -3.09 4.05 8.25
CA LEU A 125 -2.82 5.38 7.72
C LEU A 125 -3.87 6.35 8.24
N GLU A 126 -3.42 7.42 8.87
CA GLU A 126 -4.26 8.57 9.22
C GLU A 126 -3.71 9.79 8.48
N MET A 127 -4.50 10.33 7.55
CA MET A 127 -4.15 11.50 6.75
C MET A 127 -5.02 12.66 7.19
N ARG A 128 -4.37 13.76 7.58
CA ARG A 128 -5.07 15.02 7.82
C ARG A 128 -5.44 15.65 6.48
N ARG A 129 -6.23 16.72 6.53
CA ARG A 129 -6.62 17.45 5.32
C ARG A 129 -5.43 18.02 4.56
N ASP A 130 -4.42 18.52 5.28
CA ASP A 130 -3.21 19.10 4.70
C ASP A 130 -2.25 18.03 4.17
N ASP A 131 -2.45 16.77 4.57
CA ASP A 131 -1.70 15.58 4.14
C ASP A 131 -2.55 14.70 3.19
N ALA A 132 -3.54 15.30 2.52
CA ALA A 132 -4.41 14.55 1.63
C ALA A 132 -3.60 13.99 0.46
N ALA A 133 -3.88 12.73 0.12
CA ALA A 133 -3.09 11.98 -0.86
C ALA A 133 -4.01 11.29 -1.87
N THR A 134 -3.51 11.09 -3.09
CA THR A 134 -4.21 10.27 -4.08
C THR A 134 -4.22 8.79 -3.66
N PRO A 135 -5.17 7.97 -4.14
CA PRO A 135 -5.21 6.55 -3.79
C PRO A 135 -3.89 5.78 -4.02
N VAL A 136 -3.14 6.13 -5.08
CA VAL A 136 -1.84 5.49 -5.37
C VAL A 136 -0.80 5.88 -4.33
N GLU A 137 -0.71 7.16 -3.98
CA GLU A 137 0.19 7.64 -2.92
C GLU A 137 -0.17 7.01 -1.56
N ILE A 138 -1.46 6.81 -1.27
CA ILE A 138 -1.91 6.09 -0.08
C ILE A 138 -1.37 4.66 -0.08
N MET A 139 -1.43 3.97 -1.21
CA MET A 139 -0.86 2.62 -1.30
C MET A 139 0.66 2.62 -1.18
N GLU A 140 1.36 3.57 -1.79
CA GLU A 140 2.82 3.74 -1.65
C GLU A 140 3.21 3.92 -0.18
N MET A 141 2.54 4.84 0.54
CA MET A 141 2.73 5.04 1.98
C MET A 141 2.43 3.77 2.78
N ALA A 142 1.40 3.01 2.41
CA ALA A 142 1.04 1.78 3.09
C ALA A 142 2.11 0.70 2.94
N VAL A 143 2.62 0.52 1.72
CA VAL A 143 3.70 -0.42 1.43
C VAL A 143 4.98 -0.01 2.16
N GLN A 144 5.33 1.27 2.17
CA GLN A 144 6.49 1.77 2.91
C GLN A 144 6.40 1.45 4.41
N ARG A 145 5.25 1.70 5.06
CA ARG A 145 5.07 1.35 6.48
C ARG A 145 5.09 -0.15 6.74
N MET A 146 4.60 -0.96 5.80
CA MET A 146 4.71 -2.40 5.89
C MET A 146 6.18 -2.84 5.79
N LEU A 147 6.97 -2.26 4.88
CA LEU A 147 8.42 -2.50 4.78
C LEU A 147 9.16 -2.10 6.07
N ASP A 148 8.79 -0.98 6.71
CA ASP A 148 9.33 -0.58 8.03
C ASP A 148 9.16 -1.72 9.05
N THR A 149 7.96 -2.33 9.06
CA THR A 149 7.60 -3.42 9.97
C THR A 149 8.37 -4.69 9.66
N VAL A 150 8.51 -5.05 8.38
CA VAL A 150 9.31 -6.21 7.96
C VAL A 150 10.75 -6.05 8.44
N ILE A 151 11.36 -4.89 8.20
CA ILE A 151 12.78 -4.64 8.50
C ILE A 151 13.03 -4.50 10.00
N ALA A 152 12.15 -3.83 10.74
CA ALA A 152 12.24 -3.80 12.20
C ALA A 152 12.13 -5.21 12.79
N GLY A 153 11.22 -6.03 12.24
CA GLY A 153 11.10 -7.44 12.56
C GLY A 153 12.35 -8.25 12.23
N GLU A 154 13.09 -7.92 11.17
CA GLU A 154 14.36 -8.57 10.82
C GLU A 154 15.47 -8.21 11.82
N ALA A 155 15.60 -6.93 12.18
CA ALA A 155 16.60 -6.46 13.14
C ALA A 155 16.42 -7.09 14.53
N ALA A 156 15.17 -7.29 14.98
CA ALA A 156 14.87 -7.91 16.27
C ALA A 156 15.20 -9.42 16.34
N THR A 157 15.36 -10.09 15.19
CA THR A 157 15.67 -11.54 15.10
C THR A 157 17.14 -11.84 14.77
N ALA A 158 17.95 -10.80 14.63
CA ALA A 158 19.38 -10.89 14.30
C ALA A 158 20.31 -10.56 15.49
N GLY A 159 19.76 -10.12 16.62
CA GLY A 159 20.45 -10.00 17.92
C GLY A 159 20.12 -11.17 18.83
#